data_AF-A0A952NMY0-F1
#
_entry.id   AF-A0A952NMY0-F1
#
_cell.length_a   1.000
_cell.length_b   1.000
_cell.length_c   1.000
_cell.angle_alpha   90.00
_cell.angle_beta   90.00
_cell.angle_gamma   90.00
#
_symmetry.space_group_name_H-M   'P 1'
#
loop_
_entity.id
_entity.type
_entity.pdbx_description
1 polymer ?
#
loop_
_entity_poly.entity_id
_entity_poly.type
_entity_poly.pdbx_seq_one_letter_code
_entity_poly.pdbx_strand_id
1 'polypeptide(L)'
;MKFKHKIPEIYHPLFPALLLDQEERLEETKATCDNCAMAPENQPASAKVTYRKHLKCCTFEPYLPNFIVGALLVNESRFPEGAAHIRRKIERREYALPIGLVPSVKFQVQFNNRGPKDFGNREEWLCPYYQKKTQGCGIWKFRGTVCSTYFCRFDAGAAGERFWESLSNYLSYSEMAIMEDVLAELDFSPRQVSELLDYMNRYDGTGEEKNSHQMAPALFKRLWNGYDSDIEGFYKKCYEKAGEFERSRFEEMIGDFGRTLESKMLRRLKALENTRK
;
A
#
# COMPACT_ATOMS: atom_id res chain seq x y z
N MET A 1 -5.97 20.25 2.51
CA MET A 1 -4.64 19.81 2.01
C MET A 1 -4.78 19.09 0.66
N LYS A 2 -4.06 19.54 -0.37
CA LYS A 2 -4.03 18.89 -1.70
C LYS A 2 -3.63 17.41 -1.66
N PHE A 3 -4.17 16.60 -2.57
CA PHE A 3 -3.92 15.16 -2.68
C PHE A 3 -2.45 14.81 -2.88
N LYS A 4 -1.70 15.63 -3.63
CA LYS A 4 -0.25 15.47 -3.78
C LYS A 4 0.55 15.44 -2.47
N HIS A 5 0.01 16.00 -1.38
CA HIS A 5 0.64 15.93 -0.07
C HIS A 5 0.28 14.65 0.71
N LYS A 6 -0.74 13.90 0.27
CA LYS A 6 -1.17 12.61 0.83
C LYS A 6 -0.42 11.41 0.24
N ILE A 7 0.32 11.61 -0.85
CA ILE A 7 1.06 10.57 -1.56
C ILE A 7 2.54 10.95 -1.72
N PRO A 8 3.44 9.98 -2.00
CA PRO A 8 4.85 10.24 -2.26
C PRO A 8 5.09 11.13 -3.49
N GLU A 9 6.15 11.93 -3.41
CA GLU A 9 6.57 12.88 -4.45
C GLU A 9 6.89 12.21 -5.78
N ILE A 10 7.30 10.94 -5.77
CA ILE A 10 7.63 10.17 -6.98
C ILE A 10 6.46 10.06 -7.96
N TYR A 11 5.23 10.18 -7.47
CA TYR A 11 4.04 10.13 -8.30
C TYR A 11 3.70 11.46 -8.98
N HIS A 12 4.30 12.57 -8.53
CA HIS A 12 3.93 13.91 -9.00
C HIS A 12 4.18 14.13 -10.50
N PRO A 13 5.30 13.70 -11.10
CA PRO A 13 5.48 13.82 -12.55
C PRO A 13 4.66 12.79 -13.34
N LEU A 14 4.22 11.70 -12.69
CA LEU A 14 3.59 10.57 -13.36
C LEU A 14 2.06 10.69 -13.42
N PHE A 15 1.43 11.27 -12.41
CA PHE A 15 -0.03 11.30 -12.28
C PHE A 15 -0.66 12.59 -12.81
N PRO A 16 -1.92 12.53 -13.26
CA PRO A 16 -2.59 13.69 -13.85
C PRO A 16 -2.74 14.83 -12.84
N ALA A 17 -2.39 16.06 -13.24
CA ALA A 17 -2.54 17.26 -12.40
C ALA A 17 -3.97 17.42 -11.85
N LEU A 18 -4.97 17.04 -12.65
CA LEU A 18 -6.38 17.04 -12.23
C LEU A 18 -6.62 16.22 -10.96
N LEU A 19 -5.88 15.14 -10.72
CA LEU A 19 -5.94 14.37 -9.47
C LEU A 19 -5.10 15.03 -8.37
N LEU A 20 -3.87 15.42 -8.68
CA LEU A 20 -2.87 15.89 -7.71
C LEU A 20 -3.25 17.19 -7.00
N ASP A 21 -3.91 18.11 -7.71
CA ASP A 21 -4.29 19.42 -7.20
C ASP A 21 -5.65 19.45 -6.49
N GLN A 22 -6.33 18.32 -6.33
CA GLN A 22 -7.58 18.24 -5.57
C GLN A 22 -7.34 18.40 -4.08
N GLU A 23 -8.08 19.30 -3.43
CA GLU A 23 -7.98 19.55 -1.99
C GLU A 23 -9.23 19.07 -1.25
N GLU A 24 -10.30 19.86 -1.28
CA GLU A 24 -11.55 19.60 -0.53
C GLU A 24 -12.30 18.36 -1.05
N ARG A 25 -12.16 18.05 -2.34
CA ARG A 25 -12.97 17.01 -3.00
C ARG A 25 -12.57 15.59 -2.61
N LEU A 26 -11.34 15.42 -2.12
CA LEU A 26 -10.78 14.11 -1.74
C LEU A 26 -10.58 13.99 -0.23
N GLU A 27 -11.22 14.86 0.54
CA GLU A 27 -11.34 14.68 1.97
C GLU A 27 -12.61 13.88 2.29
N GLU A 28 -12.47 12.89 3.18
CA GLU A 28 -13.57 12.04 3.65
C GLU A 28 -13.74 12.28 5.15
N THR A 29 -14.49 13.32 5.49
CA THR A 29 -14.66 13.84 6.85
C THR A 29 -15.41 12.87 7.76
N LYS A 30 -16.25 11.98 7.21
CA LYS A 30 -16.90 10.90 7.97
C LYS A 30 -15.94 9.78 8.39
N ALA A 31 -14.73 9.69 7.83
CA ALA A 31 -13.74 8.67 8.17
C ALA A 31 -12.76 9.19 9.25
N THR A 32 -13.27 9.47 10.45
CA THR A 32 -12.50 10.06 11.54
C THR A 32 -11.62 9.03 12.26
N CYS A 33 -10.33 8.92 11.93
CA CYS A 33 -9.44 7.96 12.58
C CYS A 33 -9.16 8.29 14.06
N ASP A 34 -9.13 9.57 14.44
CA ASP A 34 -8.83 10.00 15.83
C ASP A 34 -10.00 9.73 16.78
N ASN A 35 -11.22 9.78 16.26
CA ASN A 35 -12.43 9.27 16.90
C ASN A 35 -13.06 8.20 15.99
N CYS A 36 -12.49 6.99 16.01
CA CYS A 36 -12.81 5.92 15.06
C CYS A 36 -14.32 5.83 14.78
N ALA A 37 -14.73 6.20 13.56
CA ALA A 37 -16.13 6.19 13.17
C ALA A 37 -16.77 4.80 13.29
N MET A 38 -15.96 3.74 13.17
CA MET A 38 -16.41 2.34 13.23
C MET A 38 -16.40 1.75 14.65
N ALA A 39 -16.04 2.52 15.68
CA ALA A 39 -16.07 2.07 17.06
C ALA A 39 -17.52 1.72 17.49
N PRO A 40 -17.74 0.69 18.33
CA PRO A 40 -19.09 0.26 18.73
C PRO A 40 -19.95 1.40 19.29
N GLU A 41 -19.37 2.31 20.07
CA GLU A 41 -20.06 3.47 20.64
C GLU A 41 -20.51 4.51 19.60
N ASN A 42 -19.87 4.52 18.43
CA ASN A 42 -20.16 5.42 17.31
C ASN A 42 -21.04 4.75 16.24
N GLN A 43 -21.55 3.54 16.51
CA GLN A 43 -22.34 2.75 15.59
C GLN A 43 -23.73 2.42 16.17
N PRO A 44 -24.76 2.28 15.33
CA PRO A 44 -26.06 1.81 15.80
C PRO A 44 -25.92 0.39 16.35
N ALA A 45 -26.77 0.02 17.31
CA ALA A 45 -26.76 -1.32 17.92
C ALA A 45 -26.95 -2.47 16.89
N SER A 46 -27.54 -2.17 15.73
CA SER A 46 -27.73 -3.10 14.61
C SER A 46 -26.52 -3.23 13.67
N ALA A 47 -25.43 -2.48 13.91
CA ALA A 47 -24.26 -2.50 13.05
C ALA A 47 -23.63 -3.90 13.00
N LYS A 48 -23.48 -4.43 11.79
CA LYS A 48 -22.89 -5.76 11.55
C LYS A 48 -21.36 -5.76 11.62
N VAL A 49 -20.75 -4.59 11.39
CA VAL A 49 -19.29 -4.41 11.33
C VAL A 49 -18.93 -3.23 12.23
N THR A 50 -18.05 -3.50 13.19
CA THR A 50 -17.44 -2.51 14.10
C THR A 50 -15.96 -2.82 14.23
N TYR A 51 -15.15 -1.84 14.64
CA TYR A 51 -13.73 -2.00 14.94
C TYR A 51 -13.46 -1.64 16.39
N ARG A 52 -12.54 -2.33 17.06
CA ARG A 52 -12.05 -1.86 18.37
C ARG A 52 -11.45 -0.46 18.20
N LYS A 53 -11.86 0.48 19.06
CA LYS A 53 -11.49 1.90 18.97
C LYS A 53 -9.99 2.14 18.80
N HIS A 54 -9.16 1.40 19.53
CA HIS A 54 -7.70 1.54 19.51
C HIS A 54 -7.00 0.77 18.37
N LEU A 55 -7.72 -0.10 17.65
CA LEU A 55 -7.20 -0.86 16.50
C LEU A 55 -7.59 -0.23 15.16
N LYS A 56 -8.80 0.35 15.07
CA LYS A 56 -9.31 1.03 13.85
C LYS A 56 -9.30 0.08 12.65
N CYS A 57 -9.17 0.59 11.43
CA CYS A 57 -8.87 -0.21 10.25
C CYS A 57 -7.39 -0.66 10.18
N CYS A 58 -6.56 -0.31 11.17
CA CYS A 58 -5.12 -0.58 11.18
C CYS A 58 -4.77 -2.02 11.56
N THR A 59 -5.68 -2.99 11.36
CA THR A 59 -5.40 -4.43 11.50
C THR A 59 -5.12 -5.08 10.14
N PHE A 60 -4.48 -4.34 9.24
CA PHE A 60 -4.09 -4.77 7.92
C PHE A 60 -2.62 -4.38 7.69
N GLU A 61 -1.80 -5.34 7.29
CA GLU A 61 -0.44 -5.09 6.84
C GLU A 61 -0.46 -4.88 5.32
N PRO A 62 -0.10 -3.69 4.82
CA PRO A 62 -0.08 -3.43 3.38
C PRO A 62 1.18 -3.97 2.72
N TYR A 63 1.05 -4.31 1.44
CA TYR A 63 2.20 -4.39 0.53
C TYR A 63 2.76 -2.99 0.26
N LEU A 64 4.08 -2.85 0.25
CA LEU A 64 4.80 -1.64 -0.15
C LEU A 64 5.75 -1.96 -1.31
N PRO A 65 5.58 -1.36 -2.51
CA PRO A 65 6.50 -1.54 -3.63
C PRO A 65 7.94 -1.14 -3.31
N ASN A 66 8.91 -1.78 -3.96
CA ASN A 66 10.34 -1.57 -3.76
C ASN A 66 10.79 -0.09 -3.80
N PHE A 67 10.28 0.69 -4.75
CA PHE A 67 10.61 2.10 -4.90
C PHE A 67 9.95 2.98 -3.81
N ILE A 68 8.83 2.54 -3.23
CA ILE A 68 8.18 3.23 -2.09
C ILE A 68 8.94 2.94 -0.80
N VAL A 69 9.42 1.71 -0.64
CA VAL A 69 10.34 1.33 0.44
C VAL A 69 11.60 2.18 0.34
N GLY A 70 12.18 2.30 -0.86
CA GLY A 70 13.32 3.17 -1.13
C GLY A 70 13.04 4.64 -0.81
N ALA A 71 11.89 5.17 -1.26
CA ALA A 71 11.49 6.54 -0.99
C ALA A 71 11.42 6.83 0.51
N LEU A 72 10.87 5.89 1.30
CA LEU A 72 10.81 6.01 2.75
C LEU A 72 12.21 5.98 3.39
N LEU A 73 13.10 5.11 2.92
CA LEU A 73 14.46 5.00 3.44
C LEU A 73 15.32 6.24 3.11
N VAL A 74 15.15 6.84 1.93
CA VAL A 74 15.79 8.13 1.58
C VAL A 74 15.25 9.27 2.46
N ASN A 75 13.97 9.22 2.83
CA ASN A 75 13.31 10.23 3.66
C ASN A 75 13.28 9.87 5.16
N GLU A 76 14.18 9.01 5.64
CA GLU A 76 14.12 8.43 6.98
C GLU A 76 14.13 9.47 8.11
N SER A 77 14.79 10.61 7.93
CA SER A 77 14.85 11.69 8.91
C SER A 77 13.46 12.27 9.24
N ARG A 78 12.53 12.19 8.29
CA ARG A 78 11.13 12.61 8.45
C ARG A 78 10.23 11.49 8.96
N PHE A 79 10.66 10.22 8.83
CA PHE A 79 9.88 9.02 9.17
C PHE A 79 10.73 7.96 9.90
N PRO A 80 11.38 8.29 11.02
CA PRO A 80 12.40 7.44 11.64
C PRO A 80 11.85 6.10 12.14
N GLU A 81 10.64 6.08 12.69
CA GLU A 81 9.99 4.86 13.16
C GLU A 81 9.62 3.91 12.02
N GLY A 82 9.15 4.47 10.89
CA GLY A 82 8.86 3.73 9.68
C GLY A 82 10.12 3.08 9.10
N ALA A 83 11.19 3.86 8.96
CA ALA A 83 12.48 3.39 8.45
C ALA A 83 13.08 2.30 9.35
N ALA A 84 13.06 2.51 10.67
CA ALA A 84 13.51 1.50 11.62
C ALA A 84 12.70 0.20 11.53
N HIS A 85 11.40 0.27 11.22
CA HIS A 85 10.58 -0.92 11.00
C HIS A 85 10.98 -1.67 9.73
N ILE A 86 11.16 -0.95 8.63
CA ILE A 86 11.60 -1.53 7.35
C ILE A 86 12.94 -2.27 7.53
N ARG A 87 13.93 -1.66 8.19
CA ARG A 87 15.22 -2.29 8.46
C ARG A 87 15.09 -3.59 9.25
N ARG A 88 14.25 -3.61 10.30
CA ARG A 88 14.00 -4.84 11.05
C ARG A 88 13.38 -5.94 10.18
N LYS A 89 12.44 -5.60 9.29
CA LYS A 89 11.85 -6.59 8.37
C LYS A 89 12.90 -7.16 7.41
N ILE A 90 13.81 -6.31 6.92
CA ILE A 90 14.94 -6.72 6.07
C ILE A 90 15.85 -7.68 6.85
N GLU A 91 16.37 -7.26 8.01
CA GLU A 91 17.30 -8.05 8.84
C GLU A 91 16.72 -9.42 9.23
N ARG A 92 15.41 -9.47 9.49
CA ARG A 92 14.72 -10.69 9.94
C ARG A 92 14.18 -11.55 8.80
N ARG A 93 14.37 -11.15 7.53
CA ARG A 93 13.80 -11.82 6.35
C ARG A 93 12.28 -11.95 6.45
N GLU A 94 11.62 -10.95 7.01
CA GLU A 94 10.16 -10.90 7.16
C GLU A 94 9.53 -10.44 5.84
N TYR A 95 9.77 -11.24 4.79
CA TYR A 95 9.25 -11.05 3.45
C TYR A 95 9.58 -9.66 2.85
N ALA A 96 10.80 -9.19 3.11
CA ALA A 96 11.43 -8.13 2.34
C ALA A 96 11.98 -8.74 1.04
N LEU A 97 11.29 -8.51 -0.06
CA LEU A 97 11.57 -9.09 -1.38
C LEU A 97 11.99 -8.00 -2.38
N PRO A 98 12.60 -8.35 -3.53
CA PRO A 98 12.91 -7.38 -4.57
C PRO A 98 11.69 -6.60 -5.09
N ILE A 99 10.49 -7.18 -5.09
CA ILE A 99 9.24 -6.47 -5.43
C ILE A 99 8.85 -5.43 -4.35
N GLY A 100 9.33 -5.58 -3.12
CA GLY A 100 9.01 -4.71 -1.99
C GLY A 100 8.78 -5.47 -0.69
N LEU A 101 8.08 -4.85 0.26
CA LEU A 101 7.68 -5.50 1.51
C LEU A 101 6.28 -6.10 1.35
N VAL A 102 6.19 -7.43 1.38
CA VAL A 102 4.90 -8.13 1.41
C VAL A 102 4.60 -8.60 2.84
N PRO A 103 3.32 -8.68 3.25
CA PRO A 103 2.97 -9.32 4.53
C PRO A 103 3.41 -10.80 4.53
N SER A 104 3.66 -11.38 5.70
CA SER A 104 4.05 -12.79 5.75
C SER A 104 2.93 -13.71 5.24
N VAL A 105 3.27 -14.87 4.68
CA VAL A 105 2.28 -15.86 4.24
C VAL A 105 1.32 -16.22 5.38
N LYS A 106 1.84 -16.39 6.60
CA LYS A 106 1.02 -16.55 7.82
C LYS A 106 -0.04 -15.46 7.97
N PHE A 107 0.33 -14.18 7.87
CA PHE A 107 -0.64 -13.08 7.96
C PHE A 107 -1.63 -13.12 6.80
N GLN A 108 -1.14 -13.29 5.56
CA GLN A 108 -1.99 -13.29 4.35
C GLN A 108 -3.04 -14.39 4.40
N VAL A 109 -2.64 -15.63 4.72
CA VAL A 109 -3.56 -16.78 4.83
C VAL A 109 -4.61 -16.54 5.92
N GLN A 110 -4.19 -16.06 7.09
CA GLN A 110 -5.12 -15.76 8.18
C GLN A 110 -6.08 -14.63 7.83
N PHE A 111 -5.58 -13.55 7.22
CA PHE A 111 -6.37 -12.41 6.83
C PHE A 111 -7.33 -12.75 5.68
N ASN A 112 -6.89 -13.50 4.68
CA ASN A 112 -7.71 -13.85 3.52
C ASN A 112 -8.80 -14.87 3.83
N ASN A 113 -8.59 -15.72 4.84
CA ASN A 113 -9.58 -16.66 5.36
C ASN A 113 -10.31 -16.14 6.61
N ARG A 114 -10.29 -14.82 6.84
CA ARG A 114 -10.87 -14.19 8.03
C ARG A 114 -12.38 -14.36 8.13
N GLY A 115 -12.88 -14.42 9.36
CA GLY A 115 -14.29 -14.25 9.66
C GLY A 115 -14.76 -12.81 9.45
N PRO A 116 -16.08 -12.58 9.25
CA PRO A 116 -16.63 -11.25 8.97
C PRO A 116 -16.33 -10.17 10.03
N LYS A 117 -16.04 -10.58 11.28
CA LYS A 117 -15.80 -9.70 12.42
C LYS A 117 -14.33 -9.54 12.79
N ASP A 118 -13.41 -10.22 12.11
CA ASP A 118 -12.01 -10.23 12.54
C ASP A 118 -11.29 -8.92 12.20
N PHE A 119 -11.57 -8.36 11.01
CA PHE A 119 -10.99 -7.09 10.58
C PHE A 119 -11.39 -5.95 11.52
N GLY A 120 -10.39 -5.22 12.02
CA GLY A 120 -10.51 -4.16 13.00
C GLY A 120 -10.70 -4.63 14.45
N ASN A 121 -10.69 -5.94 14.72
CA ASN A 121 -10.95 -6.49 16.06
C ASN A 121 -9.88 -7.44 16.60
N ARG A 122 -8.95 -7.90 15.76
CA ARG A 122 -7.81 -8.75 16.16
C ARG A 122 -6.56 -7.91 16.41
N GLU A 123 -6.09 -7.86 17.67
CA GLU A 123 -4.92 -7.06 18.05
C GLU A 123 -3.62 -7.67 17.51
N GLU A 124 -3.57 -8.99 17.36
CA GLU A 124 -2.45 -9.71 16.74
C GLU A 124 -2.24 -9.38 15.25
N TRP A 125 -3.21 -8.71 14.61
CA TRP A 125 -3.13 -8.24 13.23
C TRP A 125 -2.78 -6.75 13.12
N LEU A 126 -2.51 -6.10 14.25
CA LEU A 126 -2.18 -4.70 14.26
C LEU A 126 -0.99 -4.42 13.33
N CYS A 127 -1.20 -3.48 12.41
CA CYS A 127 -0.26 -3.13 11.38
C CYS A 127 1.10 -2.79 11.99
N PRO A 128 2.22 -3.32 11.47
CA PRO A 128 3.55 -3.03 11.99
C PRO A 128 3.93 -1.55 12.01
N TYR A 129 3.28 -0.74 11.16
CA TYR A 129 3.51 0.69 11.03
C TYR A 129 2.57 1.54 11.89
N TYR A 130 1.67 0.91 12.66
CA TYR A 130 0.79 1.62 13.57
C TYR A 130 1.52 2.03 14.85
N GLN A 131 1.48 3.32 15.15
CA GLN A 131 2.16 3.89 16.31
C GLN A 131 1.22 3.91 17.51
N LYS A 132 1.30 2.90 18.39
CA LYS A 132 0.38 2.77 19.54
C LYS A 132 0.28 4.04 20.42
N LYS A 133 1.39 4.78 20.58
CA LYS A 133 1.44 5.99 21.43
C LYS A 133 0.68 7.17 20.83
N THR A 134 0.88 7.44 19.55
CA THR A 134 0.26 8.58 18.83
C THR A 134 -1.06 8.20 18.16
N GLN A 135 -1.35 6.90 18.08
CA GLN A 135 -2.42 6.30 17.30
C GLN A 135 -2.40 6.68 15.80
N GLY A 136 -1.21 7.02 15.30
CA GLY A 136 -0.94 7.39 13.91
C GLY A 136 -0.30 6.27 13.08
N CYS A 137 0.09 6.60 11.86
CA CYS A 137 0.80 5.71 10.94
C CYS A 137 2.21 6.24 10.72
N GLY A 138 3.23 5.46 11.10
CA GLY A 138 4.64 5.82 10.96
C GLY A 138 5.12 5.94 9.51
N ILE A 139 4.31 5.48 8.55
CA ILE A 139 4.58 5.55 7.11
C ILE A 139 3.48 6.32 6.36
N TRP A 140 2.71 7.19 7.03
CA TRP A 140 1.46 7.77 6.49
C TRP A 140 1.54 8.25 5.04
N LYS A 141 2.64 8.92 4.66
CA LYS A 141 2.85 9.44 3.30
C LYS A 141 3.23 8.35 2.28
N PHE A 142 3.89 7.29 2.74
CA PHE A 142 4.42 6.17 1.96
C PHE A 142 3.59 4.90 2.12
N ARG A 143 2.32 5.03 2.52
CA ARG A 143 1.41 3.89 2.59
C ARG A 143 1.17 3.34 1.19
N GLY A 144 1.16 2.02 1.06
CA GLY A 144 0.76 1.35 -0.17
C GLY A 144 -0.69 1.65 -0.54
N THR A 145 -1.03 1.35 -1.80
CA THR A 145 -2.33 1.71 -2.41
C THR A 145 -3.54 1.50 -1.50
N VAL A 146 -3.70 0.30 -0.92
CA VAL A 146 -4.88 -0.04 -0.10
C VAL A 146 -5.10 0.96 1.03
N CYS A 147 -4.07 1.27 1.81
CA CYS A 147 -4.23 2.17 2.95
C CYS A 147 -4.33 3.65 2.53
N SER A 148 -3.87 3.99 1.33
CA SER A 148 -3.96 5.36 0.77
C SER A 148 -5.32 5.66 0.13
N THR A 149 -6.09 4.63 -0.22
CA THR A 149 -7.42 4.75 -0.87
C THR A 149 -8.58 4.20 -0.05
N TYR A 150 -8.33 3.51 1.07
CA TYR A 150 -9.37 2.94 1.91
C TYR A 150 -9.98 3.97 2.87
N PHE A 151 -11.31 4.05 2.86
CA PHE A 151 -12.10 4.78 3.85
C PHE A 151 -13.26 3.90 4.35
N CYS A 152 -13.54 3.94 5.66
CA CYS A 152 -14.65 3.20 6.24
C CYS A 152 -16.01 3.88 6.04
N ARG A 153 -16.00 5.16 5.67
CA ARG A 153 -17.16 6.00 5.40
C ARG A 153 -16.83 6.98 4.29
N PHE A 154 -17.84 7.31 3.49
CA PHE A 154 -17.71 8.22 2.34
C PHE A 154 -18.71 9.37 2.48
N ASP A 155 -18.23 10.61 2.35
CA ASP A 155 -19.02 11.83 2.42
C ASP A 155 -20.06 11.87 1.31
N ALA A 156 -19.63 11.58 0.08
CA ALA A 156 -20.48 11.48 -1.12
C ALA A 156 -21.14 10.09 -1.30
N GLY A 157 -21.20 9.28 -0.23
CA GLY A 157 -21.79 7.94 -0.26
C GLY A 157 -21.23 7.05 -1.37
N ALA A 158 -22.11 6.42 -2.13
CA ALA A 158 -21.73 5.48 -3.19
C ALA A 158 -20.91 6.14 -4.33
N ALA A 159 -21.02 7.45 -4.54
CA ALA A 159 -20.17 8.14 -5.52
C ALA A 159 -18.72 8.24 -5.03
N GLY A 160 -18.52 8.53 -3.74
CA GLY A 160 -17.20 8.52 -3.09
C GLY A 160 -16.59 7.13 -3.10
N GLU A 161 -17.35 6.12 -2.69
CA GLU A 161 -16.91 4.71 -2.72
C GLU A 161 -16.39 4.29 -4.10
N ARG A 162 -17.19 4.54 -5.16
CA ARG A 162 -16.78 4.25 -6.54
C ARG A 162 -15.54 5.03 -6.94
N PHE A 163 -15.40 6.30 -6.56
CA PHE A 163 -14.20 7.06 -6.89
C PHE A 163 -12.96 6.41 -6.26
N TRP A 164 -12.98 6.16 -4.94
CA TRP A 164 -11.84 5.58 -4.22
C TRP A 164 -11.48 4.18 -4.70
N GLU A 165 -12.48 3.37 -5.06
CA GLU A 165 -12.25 2.07 -5.71
C GLU A 165 -11.50 2.23 -7.05
N SER A 166 -11.90 3.17 -7.91
CA SER A 166 -11.19 3.39 -9.18
C SER A 166 -9.81 3.98 -9.01
N LEU A 167 -9.62 4.86 -8.03
CA LEU A 167 -8.29 5.34 -7.67
C LEU A 167 -7.43 4.18 -7.16
N SER A 168 -7.97 3.29 -6.32
CA SER A 168 -7.26 2.10 -5.85
C SER A 168 -6.83 1.21 -7.02
N ASN A 169 -7.71 0.96 -7.99
CA ASN A 169 -7.36 0.13 -9.14
C ASN A 169 -6.27 0.78 -10.00
N TYR A 170 -6.36 2.08 -10.24
CA TYR A 170 -5.35 2.83 -10.99
C TYR A 170 -4.00 2.85 -10.27
N LEU A 171 -3.98 3.15 -8.96
CA LEU A 171 -2.76 3.17 -8.16
C LEU A 171 -2.11 1.78 -8.07
N SER A 172 -2.88 0.73 -7.77
CA SER A 172 -2.34 -0.64 -7.71
C SER A 172 -1.69 -1.04 -9.02
N TYR A 173 -2.35 -0.75 -10.16
CA TYR A 173 -1.82 -1.08 -11.47
C TYR A 173 -0.57 -0.26 -11.80
N SER A 174 -0.58 1.04 -11.48
CA SER A 174 0.57 1.94 -11.69
C SER A 174 1.77 1.53 -10.84
N GLU A 175 1.56 1.18 -9.56
CA GLU A 175 2.59 0.71 -8.64
C GLU A 175 3.21 -0.62 -9.11
N MET A 176 2.40 -1.55 -9.63
CA MET A 176 2.91 -2.79 -10.22
C MET A 176 3.77 -2.49 -11.45
N ALA A 177 3.25 -1.69 -12.38
CA ALA A 177 3.95 -1.36 -13.62
C ALA A 177 5.31 -0.70 -13.33
N ILE A 178 5.37 0.30 -12.43
CA ILE A 178 6.63 0.95 -12.02
C ILE A 178 7.60 -0.08 -11.40
N MET A 179 7.09 -0.93 -10.50
CA MET A 179 7.91 -1.93 -9.82
C MET A 179 8.52 -2.93 -10.82
N GLU A 180 7.73 -3.44 -11.77
CA GLU A 180 8.18 -4.41 -12.77
C GLU A 180 9.23 -3.81 -13.70
N ASP A 181 9.02 -2.57 -14.17
CA ASP A 181 9.94 -1.87 -15.06
C ASP A 181 11.27 -1.55 -14.39
N VAL A 182 11.25 -1.11 -13.12
CA VAL A 182 12.45 -0.93 -12.30
C VAL A 182 13.20 -2.25 -12.09
N LEU A 183 12.49 -3.36 -11.87
CA LEU A 183 13.12 -4.68 -11.70
C LEU A 183 13.74 -5.18 -13.01
N ALA A 184 13.10 -4.92 -14.16
CA ALA A 184 13.67 -5.24 -15.46
C ALA A 184 15.00 -4.50 -15.70
N GLU A 185 15.10 -3.22 -15.30
CA GLU A 185 16.37 -2.47 -15.33
C GLU A 185 17.43 -2.93 -14.32
N LEU A 186 17.05 -3.79 -13.38
CA LEU A 186 17.93 -4.39 -12.36
C LEU A 186 18.17 -5.89 -12.62
N ASP A 187 18.05 -6.31 -13.88
CA ASP A 187 18.35 -7.66 -14.36
C ASP A 187 17.44 -8.76 -13.79
N PHE A 188 16.23 -8.41 -13.34
CA PHE A 188 15.21 -9.40 -13.02
C PHE A 188 14.46 -9.80 -14.28
N SER A 189 14.55 -11.08 -14.62
CA SER A 189 13.74 -11.65 -15.70
C SER A 189 12.24 -11.68 -15.35
N PRO A 190 11.34 -11.67 -16.34
CA PRO A 190 9.90 -11.83 -16.09
C PRO A 190 9.54 -13.07 -15.27
N ARG A 191 10.32 -14.16 -15.36
CA ARG A 191 10.12 -15.38 -14.56
C ARG A 191 10.45 -15.16 -13.09
N GLN A 192 11.52 -14.43 -12.80
CA GLN A 192 11.88 -14.09 -11.41
C GLN A 192 10.84 -13.13 -10.81
N VAL A 193 10.39 -12.15 -11.58
CA VAL A 193 9.29 -11.26 -11.14
C VAL A 193 8.02 -12.07 -10.87
N SER A 194 7.61 -12.96 -11.78
CA SER A 194 6.46 -13.85 -11.57
C SER A 194 6.57 -14.68 -10.30
N GLU A 195 7.74 -15.25 -10.02
CA GLU A 195 7.98 -16.01 -8.79
C GLU A 195 7.89 -15.14 -7.53
N LEU A 196 8.31 -13.88 -7.59
CA LEU A 196 8.14 -12.95 -6.47
C LEU A 196 6.67 -12.59 -6.26
N LEU A 197 5.91 -12.41 -7.34
CA LEU A 197 4.49 -12.12 -7.31
C LEU A 197 3.66 -13.28 -6.72
N ASP A 198 4.16 -14.52 -6.76
CA ASP A 198 3.53 -15.66 -6.10
C ASP A 198 3.39 -15.49 -4.58
N TYR A 199 4.17 -14.58 -3.97
CA TYR A 199 4.07 -14.22 -2.55
C TYR A 199 3.05 -13.12 -2.25
N MET A 200 2.36 -12.58 -3.25
CA MET A 200 1.27 -11.63 -3.04
C MET A 200 -0.08 -12.33 -2.92
N ASN A 201 -0.93 -11.80 -2.05
CA ASN A 201 -2.32 -12.18 -1.87
C ASN A 201 -2.57 -13.70 -1.69
N ARG A 202 -1.77 -14.36 -0.84
CA ARG A 202 -1.86 -15.80 -0.57
C ARG A 202 -3.12 -16.18 0.19
N TYR A 203 -3.82 -17.21 -0.29
CA TYR A 203 -4.91 -17.87 0.43
C TYR A 203 -4.47 -19.16 1.11
N ASP A 204 -3.33 -19.72 0.68
CA ASP A 204 -2.74 -20.94 1.25
C ASP A 204 -1.20 -20.87 1.29
N GLY A 205 -0.60 -21.80 2.03
CA GLY A 205 0.85 -21.92 2.23
C GLY A 205 1.23 -23.25 2.87
N THR A 206 2.52 -23.56 2.88
CA THR A 206 3.06 -24.72 3.56
C THR A 206 2.87 -24.62 5.08
N GLY A 207 3.01 -25.75 5.79
CA GLY A 207 2.96 -25.77 7.25
C GLY A 207 4.01 -24.87 7.90
N GLU A 208 5.20 -24.77 7.32
CA GLU A 208 6.27 -23.87 7.80
C GLU A 208 5.90 -22.40 7.61
N GLU A 209 5.44 -22.03 6.42
CA GLU A 209 5.03 -20.65 6.09
C GLU A 209 3.86 -20.15 6.95
N LYS A 210 2.90 -21.03 7.27
CA LYS A 210 1.76 -20.71 8.14
C LYS A 210 2.15 -20.50 9.61
N ASN A 211 3.30 -21.00 10.03
CA ASN A 211 3.78 -20.92 11.41
C ASN A 211 4.90 -19.89 11.61
N SER A 212 5.46 -19.34 10.53
CA SER A 212 6.57 -18.38 10.56
C SER A 212 6.20 -17.01 9.98
N HIS A 213 6.81 -15.95 10.52
CA HIS A 213 6.80 -14.62 9.88
C HIS A 213 8.02 -14.39 8.99
N GLN A 214 8.99 -15.30 9.01
CA GLN A 214 10.26 -15.20 8.32
C GLN A 214 10.32 -16.18 7.15
N MET A 215 11.03 -15.79 6.11
CA MET A 215 11.36 -16.65 4.99
C MET A 215 12.62 -17.48 5.30
N ALA A 216 12.62 -18.73 4.82
CA ALA A 216 13.78 -19.61 4.91
C ALA A 216 15.02 -18.95 4.26
N PRO A 217 16.21 -18.95 4.89
CA PRO A 217 17.38 -18.19 4.41
C PRO A 217 17.80 -18.50 2.98
N ALA A 218 17.79 -19.79 2.59
CA ALA A 218 18.20 -20.20 1.25
C ALA A 218 17.23 -19.71 0.17
N LEU A 219 15.93 -19.80 0.44
CA LEU A 219 14.88 -19.28 -0.43
C LEU A 219 14.98 -17.76 -0.56
N PHE A 220 15.11 -17.06 0.58
CA PHE A 220 15.26 -15.61 0.61
C PHE A 220 16.44 -15.18 -0.27
N LYS A 221 17.64 -15.71 -0.03
CA LYS A 221 18.83 -15.39 -0.83
C LYS A 221 18.64 -15.65 -2.32
N ARG A 222 18.00 -16.76 -2.70
CA ARG A 222 17.73 -17.11 -4.10
C ARG A 222 16.84 -16.08 -4.79
N LEU A 223 15.78 -15.63 -4.12
CA LEU A 223 14.81 -14.67 -4.66
C LEU A 223 15.44 -13.29 -4.93
N TRP A 224 16.54 -12.96 -4.24
CA TRP A 224 17.23 -11.67 -4.37
C TRP A 224 18.13 -11.55 -5.60
N ASN A 225 18.31 -12.59 -6.43
CA ASN A 225 19.07 -12.50 -7.68
C ASN A 225 20.49 -11.92 -7.51
N GLY A 226 21.17 -12.22 -6.42
CA GLY A 226 22.51 -11.70 -6.11
C GLY A 226 22.55 -10.31 -5.44
N TYR A 227 21.40 -9.69 -5.18
CA TYR A 227 21.27 -8.41 -4.48
C TYR A 227 21.05 -8.56 -2.95
N ASP A 228 21.30 -9.74 -2.36
CA ASP A 228 21.03 -10.02 -0.94
C ASP A 228 22.03 -9.37 0.03
N SER A 229 23.15 -8.86 -0.46
CA SER A 229 24.22 -8.26 0.36
C SER A 229 23.94 -6.81 0.79
N ASP A 230 23.15 -6.06 0.03
CA ASP A 230 22.77 -4.67 0.33
C ASP A 230 21.32 -4.39 -0.08
N ILE A 231 20.39 -4.96 0.70
CA ILE A 231 18.95 -4.85 0.46
C ILE A 231 18.46 -3.39 0.63
N GLU A 232 19.01 -2.64 1.59
CA GLU A 232 18.64 -1.24 1.78
C GLU A 232 19.08 -0.39 0.59
N GLY A 233 20.32 -0.58 0.13
CA GLY A 233 20.83 0.06 -1.08
C GLY A 233 20.04 -0.33 -2.33
N PHE A 234 19.63 -1.60 -2.46
CA PHE A 234 18.75 -2.04 -3.55
C PHE A 234 17.45 -1.24 -3.60
N TYR A 235 16.73 -1.10 -2.47
CA TYR A 235 15.49 -0.33 -2.44
C TYR A 235 15.71 1.15 -2.76
N LYS A 236 16.79 1.77 -2.25
CA LYS A 236 17.14 3.16 -2.60
C LYS A 236 17.41 3.29 -4.10
N LYS A 237 18.11 2.33 -4.72
CA LYS A 237 18.33 2.28 -6.16
C LYS A 237 17.01 2.12 -6.95
N CYS A 238 16.06 1.32 -6.45
CA CYS A 238 14.72 1.24 -7.05
C CYS A 238 14.00 2.60 -7.05
N TYR A 239 14.13 3.34 -5.95
CA TYR A 239 13.57 4.70 -5.84
C TYR A 239 14.23 5.68 -6.82
N GLU A 240 15.56 5.64 -6.94
CA GLU A 240 16.31 6.46 -7.89
C GLU A 240 15.84 6.20 -9.34
N LYS A 241 15.78 4.93 -9.76
CA LYS A 241 15.32 4.54 -11.10
C LYS A 241 13.89 4.98 -11.39
N ALA A 242 12.96 4.73 -10.46
CA ALA A 242 11.58 5.18 -10.61
C ALA A 242 11.46 6.72 -10.64
N GLY A 243 12.41 7.45 -10.04
CA GLY A 243 12.49 8.91 -10.08
C GLY A 243 12.91 9.48 -11.44
N GLU A 244 13.49 8.66 -12.32
CA GLU A 244 13.85 9.03 -13.69
C GLU A 244 12.65 8.93 -14.65
N PHE A 245 11.52 8.40 -14.20
CA PHE A 245 10.36 8.18 -15.06
C PHE A 245 9.67 9.50 -15.37
N GLU A 246 9.51 9.78 -16.66
CA GLU A 246 8.68 10.86 -17.14
C GLU A 246 7.28 10.34 -17.51
N ARG A 247 6.33 11.27 -17.64
CA ARG A 247 4.94 10.95 -17.97
C ARG A 247 4.79 10.10 -19.23
N SER A 248 5.57 10.38 -20.27
CA SER A 248 5.55 9.64 -21.55
C SER A 248 5.92 8.17 -21.37
N ARG A 249 7.04 7.90 -20.68
CA ARG A 249 7.50 6.55 -20.33
C ARG A 249 6.47 5.83 -19.48
N PHE A 250 5.92 6.52 -18.47
CA PHE A 250 4.88 5.96 -17.62
C PHE A 250 3.62 5.56 -18.41
N GLU A 251 3.19 6.38 -19.37
CA GLU A 251 2.05 6.08 -20.24
C GLU A 251 2.29 4.87 -21.16
N GLU A 252 3.53 4.67 -21.64
CA GLU A 252 3.93 3.49 -22.40
C GLU A 252 3.85 2.23 -21.52
N MET A 253 4.46 2.29 -20.34
CA MET A 253 4.55 1.19 -19.38
C MET A 253 3.18 0.71 -18.88
N ILE A 254 2.23 1.62 -18.61
CA ILE A 254 0.88 1.23 -18.18
C ILE A 254 -0.04 0.81 -19.35
N GLY A 255 0.36 1.09 -20.59
CA GLY A 255 -0.38 0.73 -21.81
C GLY A 255 -1.84 1.22 -21.86
N ASP A 256 -2.62 0.64 -22.79
CA ASP A 256 -4.04 1.01 -22.99
C ASP A 256 -4.92 0.69 -21.79
N PHE A 257 -4.61 -0.39 -21.06
CA PHE A 257 -5.38 -0.77 -19.89
C PHE A 257 -5.20 0.24 -18.76
N GLY A 258 -3.96 0.63 -18.46
CA GLY A 258 -3.68 1.68 -17.48
C GLY A 258 -4.31 3.02 -17.85
N ARG A 259 -4.22 3.42 -19.12
CA ARG A 259 -4.91 4.63 -19.65
C ARG A 259 -6.43 4.55 -19.49
N THR A 260 -7.01 3.35 -19.63
CA THR A 260 -8.44 3.12 -19.40
C THR A 260 -8.81 3.27 -17.91
N LEU A 261 -7.98 2.75 -17.00
CA LEU A 261 -8.15 2.93 -15.56
C LEU A 261 -8.04 4.40 -15.16
N GLU A 262 -7.05 5.11 -15.68
CA GLU A 262 -6.87 6.56 -15.45
C GLU A 262 -8.10 7.33 -15.93
N SER A 263 -8.54 7.09 -17.17
CA SER A 263 -9.72 7.75 -17.74
C SER A 263 -10.98 7.47 -16.92
N LYS A 264 -11.16 6.24 -16.43
CA LYS A 264 -12.29 5.86 -15.57
C LYS A 264 -12.22 6.59 -14.22
N MET A 265 -11.04 6.65 -13.60
CA MET A 265 -10.80 7.37 -12.35
C MET A 265 -11.09 8.86 -12.51
N LEU A 266 -10.60 9.52 -13.56
CA LEU A 266 -10.83 10.94 -13.83
C LEU A 266 -12.30 11.24 -14.13
N ARG A 267 -13.02 10.36 -14.83
CA ARG A 267 -14.48 10.49 -15.01
C ARG A 267 -15.23 10.42 -13.68
N ARG A 268 -14.86 9.50 -12.79
CA ARG A 268 -15.47 9.39 -11.45
C ARG A 268 -15.11 10.59 -10.57
N LEU A 269 -13.89 11.13 -10.68
CA LEU A 269 -13.48 12.35 -10.01
C LEU A 269 -14.37 13.54 -10.42
N LYS A 270 -14.58 13.73 -11.72
CA LYS A 270 -15.49 14.77 -12.24
C LYS A 270 -16.94 14.56 -11.77
N ALA A 271 -17.42 13.32 -11.74
CA ALA A 271 -18.78 13.03 -11.25
C ALA A 271 -18.95 13.34 -9.76
N LEU A 272 -17.89 13.18 -8.96
CA LEU A 272 -17.88 13.54 -7.54
C LEU A 272 -18.14 15.04 -7.33
N GLU A 273 -17.68 15.89 -8.26
CA GLU A 273 -17.91 17.35 -8.23
C GLU A 273 -19.41 17.72 -8.23
N ASN A 274 -20.24 16.91 -8.90
CA ASN A 274 -21.67 17.17 -9.00
C ASN A 274 -22.47 16.68 -7.79
N THR A 275 -21.87 15.87 -6.91
CA THR A 275 -22.56 15.22 -5.78
C THR A 275 -22.25 15.90 -4.44
N ARG A 276 -21.16 16.67 -4.36
CA ARG A 276 -20.74 17.39 -3.14
C ARG A 276 -21.21 18.86 -3.08
N LYS A 277 -22.12 19.27 -3.98
CA LYS A 277 -22.86 20.55 -3.89
C LYS A 277 -24.13 20.33 -3.06
#